data_AF-A0A2S9GL25-F1
#
_entry.id   AF-A0A2S9GL25-F1
#
_cell.length_a   1.000
_cell.length_b   1.000
_cell.length_c   1.000
_cell.angle_alpha   90.00
_cell.angle_beta   90.00
_cell.angle_gamma   90.00
#
_symmetry.space_group_name_H-M   'P 1'
#
loop_
_entity.id
_entity.type
_entity.pdbx_description
1 polymer ?
#
loop_
_entity_poly.entity_id
_entity_poly.type
_entity_poly.pdbx_seq_one_letter_code
_entity_poly.pdbx_strand_id
1 'polypeptide(L)'
;SYTPTANYTGADTFSYTLNGGATATVTVTVTAIDDAPVAVGDSATVAEDSGPTVIAVLANDTDVDAGPKTITATTQPAHGTV
;
A
#
# COMPACT_ATOMS: atom_id res chain seq x y z
N SER A 1 3.15 -16.51 21.17
CA SER A 1 3.60 -15.85 19.92
C SER A 1 2.98 -14.47 19.86
N TYR A 2 3.54 -13.57 19.05
CA TYR A 2 3.00 -12.23 18.77
C TYR A 2 2.83 -12.09 17.26
N THR A 3 1.71 -11.56 16.82
CA THR A 3 1.42 -11.27 15.42
C THR A 3 0.86 -9.86 15.37
N PRO A 4 1.57 -8.87 14.80
CA PRO A 4 1.05 -7.52 14.70
C PRO A 4 -0.13 -7.48 13.71
N THR A 5 -1.01 -6.50 13.89
CA THR A 5 -1.98 -6.15 12.85
C THR A 5 -1.23 -5.75 11.58
N ALA A 6 -1.75 -6.13 10.40
CA ALA A 6 -1.16 -5.71 9.13
C ALA A 6 -0.99 -4.18 9.08
N ASN A 7 0.16 -3.73 8.57
CA ASN A 7 0.53 -2.32 8.36
C ASN A 7 0.65 -1.48 9.65
N TYR A 8 0.63 -2.12 10.82
CA TYR A 8 0.92 -1.44 12.08
C TYR A 8 2.43 -1.28 12.26
N THR A 9 2.86 -0.06 12.52
CA THR A 9 4.23 0.25 12.96
C THR A 9 4.16 1.04 14.26
N GLY A 10 4.95 0.64 15.24
CA GLY A 10 4.96 1.32 16.53
C GLY A 10 5.29 0.42 17.72
N ALA A 11 5.19 1.03 18.90
CA ALA A 11 5.36 0.31 20.16
C ALA A 11 4.03 -0.30 20.61
N ASP A 12 4.07 -1.58 20.94
CA ASP A 12 2.94 -2.34 21.48
C ASP A 12 3.32 -2.92 22.85
N THR A 13 2.33 -3.15 23.71
CA THR A 13 2.55 -3.67 25.06
C THR A 13 1.47 -4.64 25.46
N PHE A 14 1.85 -5.70 26.17
CA PHE A 14 0.90 -6.57 26.85
C PHE A 14 1.45 -6.97 28.22
N SER A 15 0.57 -7.36 29.14
CA SER A 15 0.96 -7.85 30.46
C SER A 15 0.59 -9.33 30.64
N TYR A 16 1.33 -10.03 31.49
CA TYR A 16 1.00 -11.38 31.92
C TYR A 16 1.03 -11.49 33.45
N THR A 17 0.29 -12.46 33.98
CA THR A 17 0.19 -12.71 35.43
C THR A 17 0.63 -14.14 35.74
N LEU A 18 1.50 -14.30 36.73
CA LEU A 18 1.89 -15.61 37.23
C LEU A 18 0.80 -16.19 38.14
N ASN A 19 0.85 -17.50 38.40
CA ASN A 19 -0.10 -18.22 39.26
C ASN A 19 -0.15 -17.75 40.74
N GLY A 20 0.68 -16.76 41.13
CA GLY A 20 0.67 -16.09 42.44
C GLY A 20 0.28 -14.60 42.39
N GLY A 21 -0.22 -14.10 41.26
CA GLY A 21 -0.71 -12.72 41.13
C GLY A 21 0.35 -11.67 40.77
N ALA A 22 1.62 -12.05 40.67
CA ALA A 22 2.68 -11.17 40.18
C ALA A 22 2.48 -10.86 38.68
N THR A 23 2.55 -9.58 38.31
CA THR A 23 2.37 -9.10 36.94
C THR A 23 3.67 -8.58 36.34
N ALA A 24 3.86 -8.76 35.04
CA ALA A 24 4.93 -8.12 34.29
C ALA A 24 4.42 -7.62 32.93
N THR A 25 5.06 -6.58 32.40
CA THR A 25 4.76 -5.98 31.10
C THR A 25 5.84 -6.38 30.09
N VAL A 26 5.40 -6.75 28.89
CA VAL A 26 6.24 -6.98 27.73
C VAL A 26 6.05 -5.79 26.78
N THR A 27 7.16 -5.22 26.34
CA THR A 27 7.18 -4.20 25.29
C THR A 27 7.63 -4.83 23.98
N VAL A 28 6.93 -4.51 22.90
CA VAL A 28 7.22 -4.95 21.53
C VAL A 28 7.41 -3.71 20.67
N THR A 29 8.44 -3.70 19.84
CA THR A 29 8.61 -2.67 18.81
C THR A 29 8.37 -3.30 17.45
N VAL A 30 7.32 -2.85 16.76
CA VAL A 30 6.99 -3.26 15.40
C VAL A 30 7.65 -2.28 14.44
N THR A 31 8.61 -2.78 13.67
CA THR A 31 9.35 -2.00 12.66
C THR A 31 8.61 -2.05 11.33
N ALA A 32 8.55 -0.91 10.63
CA ALA A 32 8.01 -0.84 9.28
C ALA A 32 8.81 -1.72 8.31
N ILE A 33 8.10 -2.29 7.35
CA ILE A 33 8.65 -2.92 6.15
C ILE A 33 7.87 -2.30 5.00
N ASP A 34 8.58 -1.78 4.01
CA ASP A 34 7.99 -1.11 2.84
C ASP A 34 7.14 -2.09 2.01
N ASP A 35 5.87 -1.77 1.87
CA ASP A 35 4.89 -2.47 1.03
C ASP A 35 4.85 -1.85 -0.37
N ALA A 36 4.83 -2.71 -1.40
CA ALA A 36 4.77 -2.24 -2.79
C ALA A 36 3.43 -1.54 -3.11
N PRO A 37 3.42 -0.55 -4.02
CA PRO A 37 2.20 0.09 -4.45
C PRO A 37 1.27 -0.89 -5.18
N VAL A 38 -0.03 -0.67 -5.01
CA VAL A 38 -1.12 -1.43 -5.63
C VAL A 38 -1.73 -0.62 -6.75
N ALA A 39 -1.67 -1.16 -7.96
CA ALA A 39 -2.28 -0.56 -9.15
C ALA A 39 -3.78 -0.88 -9.26
N VAL A 40 -4.57 0.09 -9.71
CA VAL A 40 -6.01 -0.05 -9.96
C VAL A 40 -6.29 0.34 -11.42
N GLY A 41 -6.97 -0.54 -12.15
CA GLY A 41 -7.23 -0.32 -13.58
C GLY A 41 -8.08 0.92 -13.85
N ASP A 42 -7.71 1.64 -14.91
CA ASP A 42 -8.43 2.81 -15.40
C ASP A 42 -9.35 2.48 -16.57
N SER A 43 -10.31 3.37 -16.80
CA SER A 43 -11.07 3.40 -18.04
C SER A 43 -11.30 4.84 -18.49
N ALA A 44 -11.27 5.05 -19.79
CA ALA A 44 -11.55 6.34 -20.40
C ALA A 44 -12.31 6.12 -21.71
N THR A 45 -13.13 7.10 -22.10
CA THR A 45 -13.75 7.16 -23.42
C THR A 45 -13.25 8.42 -24.11
N VAL A 46 -12.80 8.27 -25.35
CA VAL A 46 -12.29 9.36 -26.19
C VAL A 46 -13.09 9.38 -27.49
N ALA A 47 -13.26 10.57 -28.07
CA ALA A 47 -13.80 10.68 -29.41
C ALA A 47 -12.76 10.23 -30.44
N GLU A 48 -13.19 9.54 -31.49
CA GLU A 48 -12.32 9.28 -32.64
C GLU A 48 -11.82 10.60 -33.23
N ASP A 49 -10.60 10.57 -33.77
CA ASP A 49 -9.90 11.72 -34.33
C ASP A 49 -9.66 12.90 -33.37
N SER A 50 -9.85 12.70 -32.06
CA SER A 50 -9.47 13.69 -31.05
C SER A 50 -7.96 13.72 -30.81
N GLY A 51 -7.49 14.84 -30.24
CA GLY A 51 -6.10 14.97 -29.82
C GLY A 51 -5.73 14.07 -28.63
N PRO A 52 -4.46 14.13 -28.18
CA PRO A 52 -4.00 13.37 -27.02
C PRO A 52 -4.86 13.65 -25.78
N THR A 53 -5.30 12.58 -25.12
CA THR A 53 -6.05 12.66 -23.86
C THR A 53 -5.16 12.19 -22.71
N VAL A 54 -5.07 13.00 -21.65
CA VAL A 54 -4.34 12.61 -20.44
C VAL A 54 -5.20 11.65 -19.63
N ILE A 55 -4.67 10.45 -19.37
CA ILE A 55 -5.25 9.48 -18.44
C ILE A 55 -4.36 9.47 -17.20
N ALA A 56 -4.89 9.94 -16.07
CA ALA A 56 -4.15 10.06 -14.81
C ALA A 56 -4.09 8.70 -14.09
N VAL A 57 -3.34 7.74 -14.64
CA VAL A 57 -3.32 6.34 -14.20
C VAL A 57 -2.87 6.12 -12.75
N LEU A 58 -2.16 7.08 -12.15
CA LEU A 58 -1.71 6.98 -10.75
C LEU A 58 -2.74 7.50 -9.74
N ALA A 59 -3.87 8.05 -10.20
CA ALA A 59 -4.81 8.79 -9.35
C ALA A 59 -5.61 7.88 -8.40
N ASN A 60 -5.91 6.66 -8.83
CA ASN A 60 -6.65 5.64 -8.08
C ASN A 60 -5.74 4.58 -7.44
N ASP A 61 -4.45 4.55 -7.79
CA ASP A 61 -3.47 3.66 -7.19
C ASP A 61 -3.18 4.02 -5.73
N THR A 62 -2.81 3.03 -4.91
CA THR A 62 -2.54 3.20 -3.48
C THR A 62 -1.22 2.61 -3.07
N ASP A 63 -0.61 3.18 -2.05
CA ASP A 63 0.54 2.65 -1.34
C ASP A 63 0.25 2.84 0.15
N VAL A 64 0.33 1.76 0.94
CA VAL A 64 -0.12 1.81 2.34
C VAL A 64 0.88 2.53 3.25
N ASP A 65 2.15 2.56 2.85
CA ASP A 65 3.21 3.30 3.51
C ASP A 65 3.35 4.73 2.98
N ALA A 66 2.48 5.12 2.05
CA ALA A 66 2.54 6.39 1.31
C ALA A 66 3.86 6.58 0.55
N GLY A 67 4.44 5.47 0.08
CA GLY A 67 5.60 5.44 -0.81
C GLY A 67 5.32 6.03 -2.20
N PRO A 68 6.38 6.30 -2.99
CA PRO A 68 6.25 6.83 -4.33
C PRO A 68 5.64 5.80 -5.30
N LYS A 69 4.66 6.25 -6.09
CA LYS A 69 4.09 5.46 -7.19
C LYS A 69 4.74 5.89 -8.50
N THR A 70 5.39 4.94 -9.17
CA THR A 70 6.13 5.21 -10.42
C THR A 70 5.76 4.20 -11.50
N ILE A 71 5.57 4.70 -12.73
CA ILE A 71 5.31 3.88 -13.91
C ILE A 71 6.67 3.47 -14.47
N THR A 72 6.92 2.16 -14.56
CA THR A 72 8.22 1.63 -15.03
C THR A 72 8.18 1.13 -16.47
N ALA A 73 7.00 0.77 -16.99
CA ALA A 73 6.80 0.33 -18.36
C ALA A 73 5.34 0.54 -18.81
N THR A 74 5.16 0.65 -20.12
CA THR A 74 3.85 0.67 -20.78
C THR A 74 3.85 -0.29 -21.98
N THR A 75 2.68 -0.65 -22.46
CA THR A 75 2.51 -1.35 -23.73
C THR A 75 1.60 -0.51 -24.63
N GLN A 76 1.78 -0.63 -25.95
CA GLN A 76 0.96 0.11 -26.89
C GLN A 76 -0.38 -0.60 -27.12
N PRO A 77 -1.49 0.14 -27.21
CA PRO A 77 -2.76 -0.41 -27.67
C PRO A 77 -2.69 -0.74 -29.17
N ALA A 78 -3.60 -1.59 -29.65
CA ALA A 78 -3.59 -2.03 -31.05
C ALA A 78 -3.85 -0.90 -32.08
N HIS A 79 -4.51 0.18 -31.66
CA HIS A 79 -4.97 1.27 -32.53
C HIS A 79 -4.60 2.66 -31.98
N GLY A 80 -3.45 2.79 -31.34
CA GLY A 80 -2.96 4.07 -30.81
C GLY A 80 -1.58 3.96 -30.18
N THR A 81 -1.18 5.02 -29.48
CA THR A 81 0.10 5.06 -28.74
C THR A 81 -0.11 5.60 -27.33
N VAL A 82 0.63 5.03 -26.39
CA VAL A 82 0.85 5.54 -25.04
C VAL A 82 2.30 5.99 -24.92
#